data_AF-A0A392UFJ8-F1
#
_entry.id   AF-A0A392UFJ8-F1
#
_cell.length_a   1.000
_cell.length_b   1.000
_cell.length_c   1.000
_cell.angle_alpha   90.00
_cell.angle_beta   90.00
_cell.angle_gamma   90.00
#
_symmetry.space_group_name_H-M   'P 1'
#
loop_
_entity.id
_entity.type
_entity.pdbx_description
1 polymer ?
#
loop_
_entity_poly.entity_id
_entity_poly.type
_entity_poly.pdbx_seq_one_letter_code
_entity_poly.pdbx_strand_id
1 'polypeptide(L)' 'FELVPLGEDPSKGVKIGTGLPNLARKQLKACLRENADLFAWSATEMPGLDPEVTCHQLTVDPSASVVVQRRRKQSPEKAE' A
#
# COMPACT_ATOMS: atom_id res chain seq x y z
N PHE A 1 -10.93 -19.00 -4.14
CA PHE A 1 -9.57 -18.50 -3.83
C PHE A 1 -9.04 -19.25 -2.61
N GLU A 2 -7.73 -19.38 -2.47
CA GLU A 2 -7.04 -19.95 -1.30
C GLU A 2 -6.25 -18.82 -0.61
N LEU A 3 -6.29 -18.74 0.71
CA LEU A 3 -5.44 -17.81 1.47
C LEU A 3 -4.05 -18.44 1.64
N VAL A 4 -3.01 -17.72 1.21
CA VAL A 4 -1.62 -18.17 1.31
C VAL A 4 -0.87 -17.22 2.23
N PRO A 5 -0.37 -17.71 3.39
CA PRO A 5 0.50 -16.91 4.25
C PRO A 5 1.86 -16.72 3.57
N LEU A 6 2.37 -15.49 3.63
CA LEU A 6 3.67 -15.11 3.06
C LEU A 6 4.79 -15.06 4.10
N GLY A 7 4.47 -15.19 5.39
CA GLY A 7 5.43 -15.26 6.50
C GLY A 7 4.86 -16.01 7.70
N GLU A 8 5.46 -15.78 8.88
CA GLU A 8 5.00 -16.39 10.14
C GLU A 8 3.69 -15.80 10.66
N ASP A 9 3.45 -14.52 10.37
CA ASP A 9 2.24 -13.82 10.78
C ASP A 9 1.04 -14.26 9.89
N PRO A 10 0.02 -14.93 10.47
CA PRO A 10 -1.13 -15.39 9.73
C PRO A 10 -2.01 -14.25 9.19
N SER A 11 -1.85 -13.02 9.69
CA SER A 11 -2.53 -11.84 9.14
C SER A 11 -1.92 -11.36 7.81
N LYS A 12 -0.67 -11.74 7.53
CA LYS A 12 0.10 -11.35 6.33
C LYS A 12 -0.05 -12.39 5.21
N GLY A 13 -1.28 -12.49 4.69
CA GLY A 13 -1.66 -13.47 3.67
C GLY A 13 -2.31 -12.87 2.43
N VAL A 14 -2.11 -13.52 1.28
CA VAL A 14 -2.71 -13.13 -0.01
C VAL A 14 -3.68 -14.19 -0.53
N LYS A 15 -4.73 -13.76 -1.22
CA LYS A 15 -5.72 -14.65 -1.83
C LYS A 15 -5.30 -15.01 -3.25
N ILE A 16 -5.11 -16.30 -3.52
CA ILE A 16 -4.76 -16.82 -4.85
C ILE A 16 -5.96 -17.54 -5.47
N GLY A 17 -6.24 -17.30 -6.75
CA GLY A 17 -7.28 -17.99 -7.50
C GLY A 17 -7.03 -19.51 -7.61
N THR A 18 -8.08 -20.32 -7.47
CA THR A 18 -7.98 -21.79 -7.50
C THR A 18 -7.93 -22.37 -8.91
N GLY A 19 -8.21 -21.56 -9.94
CA GLY A 19 -8.21 -21.99 -11.36
C GLY A 19 -6.82 -22.05 -12.01
N LEU A 20 -5.73 -21.80 -11.26
CA LEU A 20 -4.39 -21.83 -11.81
C LEU A 20 -3.88 -23.28 -11.99
N PRO A 21 -3.16 -23.59 -13.09
CA PRO A 21 -2.43 -24.84 -13.23
C PRO A 21 -1.49 -25.06 -12.05
N ASN A 22 -1.31 -26.32 -11.63
CA ASN A 22 -0.54 -26.67 -10.43
C ASN A 22 0.90 -26.11 -10.47
N LEU A 23 1.56 -26.13 -11.62
CA LEU A 23 2.92 -25.59 -11.78
C LEU A 23 2.94 -24.07 -11.59
N ALA A 24 2.07 -23.35 -12.30
CA ALA A 24 1.95 -21.89 -12.18
C ALA A 24 1.60 -21.47 -10.75
N ARG A 25 0.71 -22.20 -10.08
CA ARG A 25 0.36 -21.96 -8.67
C ARG A 25 1.57 -22.12 -7.76
N LYS A 26 2.40 -23.17 -7.95
CA LYS A 26 3.61 -23.39 -7.15
C LYS A 26 4.63 -22.27 -7.37
N GLN A 27 4.90 -21.90 -8.62
CA GLN A 27 5.83 -20.82 -8.96
C GLN A 27 5.37 -19.48 -8.39
N LEU A 28 4.07 -19.17 -8.50
CA LEU A 28 3.50 -17.96 -7.92
C LEU A 28 3.63 -17.93 -6.40
N LYS A 29 3.34 -19.03 -5.70
CA LYS A 29 3.50 -19.11 -4.23
C LYS A 29 4.97 -18.92 -3.81
N ALA A 30 5.93 -19.46 -4.56
CA ALA A 30 7.36 -19.27 -4.29
C ALA A 30 7.77 -17.80 -4.47
N CYS A 31 7.46 -17.22 -5.63
CA CYS A 31 7.75 -15.82 -5.94
C CYS A 31 7.17 -14.85 -4.88
N LEU A 32 5.92 -15.04 -4.47
CA LEU A 32 5.29 -14.19 -3.46
C LEU A 32 5.95 -14.30 -2.08
N ARG A 33 6.45 -15.48 -1.71
CA ARG A 33 7.15 -15.69 -0.43
C ARG A 33 8.57 -15.13 -0.45
N GLU A 34 9.27 -15.28 -1.57
CA GLU A 34 10.61 -14.71 -1.77
C GLU A 34 10.61 -13.18 -1.73
N ASN A 35 9.46 -12.55 -2.01
CA ASN A 35 9.28 -11.09 -2.04
C ASN A 35 8.28 -10.61 -0.98
N ALA A 36 8.14 -11.34 0.13
CA ALA A 36 7.15 -11.02 1.17
C ALA A 36 7.40 -9.65 1.85
N ASP A 37 8.65 -9.19 1.82
CA ASP A 37 9.13 -7.90 2.32
C ASP A 37 8.74 -6.70 1.43
N LEU A 38 8.40 -6.95 0.16
CA LEU A 38 7.94 -5.89 -0.76
C LEU A 38 6.48 -5.47 -0.49
N PHE A 39 5.72 -6.27 0.27
CA PHE A 39 4.34 -5.95 0.61
C PHE A 39 4.28 -5.06 1.84
N ALA A 40 3.52 -3.99 1.75
CA ALA A 40 3.09 -3.23 2.92
C ALA A 40 1.77 -3.79 3.46
N TRP A 41 1.81 -4.28 4.70
CA TRP A 41 0.65 -4.86 5.39
C TRP A 41 -0.14 -3.82 6.19
N SER A 42 0.41 -2.61 6.29
CA SER A 42 -0.24 -1.45 6.89
C SER A 42 0.18 -0.18 6.16
N ALA A 43 -0.60 0.89 6.31
CA ALA A 43 -0.25 2.19 5.73
C ALA A 43 1.11 2.72 6.22
N THR A 44 1.51 2.35 7.45
CA THR A 44 2.80 2.74 8.03
C THR A 44 4.00 2.01 7.42
N GLU A 45 3.79 0.83 6.83
CA GLU A 45 4.85 0.05 6.17
C GLU A 45 5.12 0.52 4.73
N MET A 46 4.32 1.45 4.18
CA MET A 46 4.62 2.08 2.89
C MET A 46 5.50 3.32 3.12
N PRO A 47 6.83 3.23 2.98
CA PRO A 47 7.61 4.44 2.77
C PRO A 47 7.08 5.07 1.49
N GLY A 48 6.65 6.33 1.56
CA GLY A 48 6.27 7.06 0.35
C GLY A 48 7.39 7.00 -0.70
N LEU A 49 7.05 7.31 -1.95
CA LEU A 49 8.08 7.50 -2.96
C LEU A 49 9.04 8.59 -2.50
N ASP A 50 10.34 8.34 -2.65
CA ASP A 50 11.36 9.34 -2.39
C ASP A 50 11.05 10.61 -3.19
N PRO A 51 10.86 11.77 -2.55
CA PRO A 51 10.59 13.02 -3.24
C PRO A 51 11.68 13.41 -4.25
N GLU A 52 12.92 12.91 -4.09
CA GLU A 52 13.99 13.08 -5.07
C GLU A 52 13.78 12.22 -6.32
N VAL A 53 13.10 11.08 -6.19
CA VAL A 53 12.81 10.14 -7.30
C VAL A 53 11.56 10.59 -8.06
N THR A 54 10.48 10.91 -7.36
CA THR A 54 9.24 11.36 -8.00
C THR A 54 8.45 12.32 -7.10
N CYS A 55 8.51 13.61 -7.39
CA CYS A 55 7.66 14.61 -6.77
C CYS A 55 6.96 15.46 -7.84
N HIS A 56 5.67 15.74 -7.63
CA HIS A 56 4.98 16.76 -8.40
C HIS A 56 5.20 18.10 -7.70
N GLN A 57 5.94 19.00 -8.33
CA GLN A 57 6.08 20.37 -7.84
C GLN A 57 4.86 21.19 -8.24
N LEU A 58 4.21 21.79 -7.26
CA LEU A 58 3.19 22.79 -7.52
C LEU A 58 3.86 24.10 -7.94
N THR A 59 3.40 24.71 -9.03
CA THR A 59 3.81 26.06 -9.41
C THR A 59 3.13 27.05 -8.46
N VAL A 60 3.78 27.35 -7.35
CA VAL A 60 3.31 28.31 -6.34
C VAL A 60 4.06 29.63 -6.53
N ASP A 61 3.34 30.75 -6.47
CA ASP A 61 3.94 32.09 -6.44
C ASP A 61 4.77 32.26 -5.14
N PRO A 62 6.09 32.53 -5.22
CA PRO A 62 6.94 32.71 -4.03
C PRO A 62 6.52 33.88 -3.14
N SER A 63 5.77 34.84 -3.67
CA SER A 63 5.27 36.00 -2.93
C SER A 63 3.93 35.73 -2.23
N ALA A 64 3.28 34.60 -2.51
CA ALA A 64 2.03 34.23 -1.88
C ALA A 64 2.22 33.94 -0.38
N SER A 65 1.30 34.45 0.43
CA SER A 65 1.31 34.18 1.87
C SER A 65 0.81 32.77 2.18
N VAL A 66 1.44 32.13 3.17
CA VAL A 66 0.98 30.82 3.67
C VAL A 66 -0.32 31.02 4.44
N VAL A 67 -1.37 30.31 4.04
CA VAL A 67 -2.69 30.36 4.69
C VAL A 67 -2.98 29.04 5.37
N VAL A 68 -3.11 29.04 6.70
CA VAL A 68 -3.55 27.87 7.47
C VAL A 68 -5.07 27.82 7.46
N GLN A 69 -5.64 26.86 6.72
CA GLN A 69 -7.10 26.66 6.68
C GLN A 69 -7.58 25.83 7.88
N ARG A 70 -8.60 26.34 8.59
CA ARG A 70 -9.23 25.59 9.69
C ARG A 70 -9.91 24.33 9.14
N ARG A 71 -9.60 23.17 9.73
CA ARG A 71 -10.28 21.90 9.41
C ARG A 71 -11.80 22.08 9.56
N ARG A 72 -12.55 21.77 8.50
CA ARG A 72 -14.02 21.74 8.57
C ARG A 72 -14.46 20.58 9.45
N LYS A 73 -15.49 20.78 10.28
CA LYS A 73 -16.11 19.67 11.01
C LYS A 73 -16.64 18.67 9.98
N GLN A 74 -16.14 17.44 10.03
CA GLN A 74 -16.71 16.33 9.27
C GLN A 74 -17.99 15.87 9.98
N SER A 75 -18.99 15.47 9.21
CA SER A 75 -20.16 14.77 9.75
C SER A 75 -19.71 13.49 10.46
N PRO A 76 -20.41 13.04 11.51
CA PRO A 76 -20.07 11.80 12.22
C PRO A 76 -20.06 10.57 11.29
N GLU A 77 -20.82 10.58 10.19
CA GLU A 77 -20.81 9.53 9.17
C GLU A 77 -19.46 9.37 8.41
N LYS A 78 -18.56 10.37 8.48
CA LYS A 78 -17.27 10.41 7.76
C LYS A 78 -16.07 10.45 8.70
N ALA A 79 -16.28 10.13 9.97
CA ALA A 79 -15.23 10.03 10.97
C ALA A 79 -14.75 8.58 11.06
N GLU A 80 -14.12 8.10 10.00
CA GLU A 80 -13.38 6.84 9.96
C GLU A 80 -12.07 7.04 9.19
#